data_AF-A0A7G2D7C8-F1
#
_entry.id   AF-A0A7G2D7C8-F1
#
_cell.length_a   1.000
_cell.length_b   1.000
_cell.length_c   1.000
_cell.angle_alpha   90.00
_cell.angle_beta   90.00
_cell.angle_gamma   90.00
#
_symmetry.space_group_name_H-M   'P 1'
#
loop_
_entity.id
_entity.type
_entity.pdbx_description
1 polymer ?
#
loop_
_entity_poly.entity_id
_entity_poly.type
_entity_poly.pdbx_seq_one_letter_code
_entity_poly.pdbx_strand_id
1 'polypeptide(L)'
;MQWRRIAFILIVAVTIIGSLWYLYDFASQPVFRDYVGDEVWYVPAGRNILHRLGVDLTYVNETTGSRGVNVIFSNQSMRIKYQYRVEKIAMGHGATYEREYLKFPGVYFELPPDEFEPFLEEVGREIPGGAYYTVPGHWYPDKDNIQNYLNTEHPFLGKDLIMLGMLLGDKPINWRIPGIIAFALIELLVVLATYRVSGSYLAALIALAFTAADPTLQAMSVVAMLDIHVALFVALFVFFLAYDRDRLAAFAVGLAGSTKLSGAFGWPVLLGRALKGRKISSAF
;
A
#
# COMPACT_ATOMS: atom_id res chain seq x y z
N MET A 1 30.47 28.56 -8.68
CA MET A 1 29.98 27.23 -9.11
C MET A 1 29.44 26.39 -7.95
N GLN A 2 30.15 26.28 -6.82
CA GLN A 2 29.69 25.45 -5.68
C GLN A 2 28.36 25.92 -5.07
N TRP A 3 28.15 27.23 -4.89
CA TRP A 3 26.91 27.75 -4.30
C TRP A 3 25.65 27.40 -5.12
N ARG A 4 25.72 27.37 -6.46
CA ARG A 4 24.58 27.00 -7.31
C ARG A 4 24.20 25.54 -7.13
N ARG A 5 25.19 24.66 -7.00
CA ARG A 5 24.98 23.23 -6.73
C ARG A 5 24.40 23.01 -5.34
N ILE A 6 24.91 23.72 -4.34
CA ILE A 6 24.39 23.68 -2.97
C ILE A 6 22.93 24.17 -2.95
N ALA A 7 22.65 25.32 -3.58
CA ALA A 7 21.29 25.84 -3.68
C ALA A 7 20.34 24.87 -4.38
N PHE A 8 20.77 24.27 -5.50
CA PHE A 8 20.00 23.24 -6.20
C PHE A 8 19.66 22.05 -5.29
N ILE A 9 20.66 21.48 -4.61
CA ILE A 9 20.45 20.34 -3.71
C ILE A 9 19.50 20.72 -2.56
N LEU A 10 19.66 21.91 -1.98
CA LEU A 10 18.80 22.39 -0.90
C LEU A 10 17.35 22.57 -1.36
N ILE A 11 17.13 23.17 -2.54
CA ILE A 11 15.77 23.33 -3.09
C ILE A 11 15.13 21.96 -3.30
N VAL A 12 15.85 21.02 -3.95
CA VAL A 12 15.35 19.65 -4.16
C VAL A 12 15.00 18.98 -2.83
N ALA A 13 15.88 19.04 -1.85
CA ALA A 13 15.66 18.42 -0.55
C ALA A 13 14.47 19.03 0.20
N VAL A 14 14.37 20.36 0.24
CA VAL A 14 13.27 21.08 0.89
C VAL A 14 11.94 20.75 0.21
N THR A 15 11.90 20.71 -1.12
CA THR A 15 10.68 20.36 -1.85
C THR A 15 10.26 18.92 -1.54
N ILE A 16 11.15 17.94 -1.64
CA ILE A 16 10.81 16.52 -1.38
C ILE A 16 10.37 16.32 0.07
N ILE A 17 11.07 16.91 1.05
CA ILE A 17 10.69 16.83 2.47
C ILE A 17 9.32 17.49 2.70
N GLY A 18 9.10 18.66 2.08
CA GLY A 18 7.83 19.38 2.15
C GLY A 18 6.67 18.59 1.55
N SER A 19 6.86 18.01 0.36
CA SER A 19 5.89 17.13 -0.31
C SER A 19 5.57 15.92 0.55
N LEU A 20 6.59 15.23 1.06
CA LEU A 20 6.42 14.05 1.92
C LEU A 20 5.63 14.38 3.18
N TRP A 21 5.98 15.47 3.87
CA TRP A 21 5.26 15.92 5.06
C TRP A 21 3.81 16.30 4.74
N TYR A 22 3.59 17.07 3.67
CA TYR A 22 2.26 17.48 3.23
C TYR A 22 1.37 16.28 2.93
N LEU A 23 1.86 15.29 2.18
CA LEU A 23 1.10 14.10 1.82
C LEU A 23 0.83 13.21 3.04
N TYR A 24 1.78 13.10 3.96
CA TYR A 24 1.58 12.39 5.22
C TYR A 24 0.50 13.07 6.09
N ASP A 25 0.58 14.39 6.25
CA ASP A 25 -0.41 15.16 7.00
C ASP A 25 -1.80 15.04 6.37
N PHE A 26 -1.89 15.21 5.04
CA PHE A 26 -3.11 15.05 4.28
C PHE A 26 -3.73 13.66 4.44
N ALA A 27 -2.93 12.60 4.27
CA ALA A 27 -3.37 11.22 4.42
C ALA A 27 -3.74 10.83 5.87
N SER A 28 -3.34 11.64 6.85
CA SER A 28 -3.63 11.45 8.27
C SER A 28 -4.92 12.14 8.73
N GLN A 29 -5.57 12.94 7.87
CA GLN A 29 -6.78 13.67 8.24
C GLN A 29 -7.95 12.72 8.56
N PRO A 30 -8.93 13.14 9.39
CA PRO A 30 -10.02 12.30 9.83
C PRO A 30 -10.85 11.65 8.70
N VAL A 31 -11.04 12.36 7.58
CA VAL A 31 -11.77 11.84 6.40
C VAL A 31 -11.09 10.62 5.76
N PHE A 32 -9.79 10.44 6.03
CA PHE A 32 -8.96 9.38 5.52
C PHE A 32 -8.74 8.26 6.55
N ARG A 33 -9.45 8.26 7.69
CA ARG A 33 -9.34 7.21 8.73
C ARG A 33 -10.12 5.93 8.42
N ASP A 34 -10.61 5.77 7.20
CA ASP A 34 -11.22 4.56 6.67
C ASP A 34 -10.77 4.36 5.20
N TYR A 35 -11.25 3.31 4.55
CA TYR A 35 -10.95 2.99 3.15
C TYR A 35 -11.40 4.12 2.19
N VAL A 36 -10.55 4.45 1.23
CA VAL A 36 -10.84 5.39 0.15
C VAL A 36 -10.62 4.75 -1.22
N GLY A 37 -11.59 4.88 -2.11
CA GLY A 37 -11.48 4.40 -3.50
C GLY A 37 -11.16 2.91 -3.58
N ASP A 38 -10.10 2.56 -4.30
CA ASP A 38 -9.70 1.17 -4.54
C ASP A 38 -8.98 0.49 -3.36
N GLU A 39 -8.68 1.21 -2.27
CA GLU A 39 -8.13 0.60 -1.04
C GLU A 39 -9.03 -0.52 -0.53
N VAL A 40 -10.33 -0.42 -0.77
CA VAL A 40 -11.32 -1.45 -0.41
C VAL A 40 -11.02 -2.82 -1.01
N TRP A 41 -10.17 -2.90 -2.04
CA TRP A 41 -9.76 -4.14 -2.69
C TRP A 41 -8.33 -4.53 -2.32
N TYR A 42 -7.38 -3.60 -2.45
CA TYR A 42 -5.96 -3.91 -2.29
C TYR A 42 -5.56 -4.15 -0.84
N VAL A 43 -6.12 -3.38 0.10
CA VAL A 43 -5.79 -3.49 1.52
C VAL A 43 -6.33 -4.79 2.11
N PRO A 44 -7.62 -5.15 1.95
CA PRO A 44 -8.11 -6.46 2.36
C PRO A 44 -7.39 -7.64 1.71
N ALA A 45 -7.01 -7.52 0.43
CA ALA A 45 -6.22 -8.55 -0.23
C ALA A 45 -4.87 -8.76 0.47
N GLY A 46 -4.15 -7.69 0.80
CA GLY A 46 -2.92 -7.76 1.60
C GLY A 46 -3.13 -8.41 2.97
N ARG A 47 -4.18 -7.99 3.68
CA ARG A 47 -4.57 -8.58 4.98
C ARG A 47 -4.82 -10.08 4.89
N ASN A 48 -5.57 -10.51 3.87
CA ASN A 48 -5.87 -11.92 3.65
C ASN A 48 -4.64 -12.75 3.31
N ILE A 49 -3.70 -12.18 2.53
CA ILE A 49 -2.42 -12.84 2.21
C ILE A 49 -1.60 -13.03 3.49
N LEU A 50 -1.43 -11.97 4.29
CA LEU A 50 -0.68 -12.05 5.55
C LEU A 50 -1.28 -13.06 6.51
N HIS A 51 -2.60 -13.04 6.69
CA HIS A 51 -3.30 -14.01 7.54
C HIS A 51 -3.07 -15.45 7.07
N ARG A 52 -3.16 -15.72 5.75
CA ARG A 52 -2.88 -17.06 5.19
C ARG A 52 -1.42 -17.49 5.32
N LEU A 53 -0.50 -16.53 5.40
CA LEU A 53 0.92 -16.78 5.69
C LEU A 53 1.21 -16.94 7.19
N GLY A 54 0.19 -16.84 8.06
CA GLY A 54 0.33 -16.95 9.51
C GLY A 54 0.89 -15.70 10.17
N VAL A 55 0.74 -14.53 9.54
CA VAL A 55 1.15 -13.24 10.09
C VAL A 55 -0.07 -12.52 10.64
N ASP A 56 -0.12 -12.37 11.96
CA ASP A 56 -1.16 -11.60 12.63
C ASP A 56 -0.82 -10.10 12.61
N LEU A 57 -1.81 -9.32 12.19
CA LEU A 57 -1.71 -7.86 12.15
C LEU A 57 -2.20 -7.23 13.45
N THR A 58 -1.71 -6.03 13.75
CA THR A 58 -2.17 -5.28 14.92
C THR A 58 -2.82 -3.97 14.48
N TYR A 59 -4.09 -3.78 14.84
CA TYR A 59 -4.74 -2.48 14.79
C TYR A 59 -4.95 -1.97 16.22
N VAL A 60 -4.68 -0.69 16.45
CA VAL A 60 -4.97 0.00 17.71
C VAL A 60 -5.74 1.27 17.38
N ASN A 61 -6.93 1.42 17.95
CA ASN A 61 -7.72 2.64 17.83
C ASN A 61 -7.03 3.77 18.60
N GLU A 62 -6.75 4.89 17.93
CA GLU A 62 -6.00 6.01 18.50
C GLU A 62 -6.76 6.75 19.62
N THR A 63 -8.09 6.60 19.68
CA THR A 63 -8.94 7.30 20.65
C THR A 63 -9.16 6.46 21.90
N THR A 64 -9.43 5.16 21.74
CA THR A 64 -9.75 4.25 22.85
C THR A 64 -8.55 3.43 23.32
N GLY A 65 -7.51 3.30 22.50
CA GLY A 65 -6.40 2.37 22.73
C GLY A 65 -6.77 0.89 22.49
N SER A 66 -8.00 0.61 22.06
CA SER A 66 -8.51 -0.75 21.87
C SER A 66 -7.89 -1.43 20.64
N ARG A 67 -7.70 -2.75 20.71
CA ARG A 67 -7.25 -3.60 19.61
C ARG A 67 -8.43 -4.14 18.82
N GLY A 68 -8.30 -4.13 17.49
CA GLY A 68 -9.33 -4.61 16.57
C GLY A 68 -9.20 -6.08 16.20
N VAL A 69 -10.32 -6.80 16.13
CA VAL A 69 -10.38 -8.17 15.60
C VAL A 69 -11.64 -8.43 14.80
N ASN A 70 -11.47 -9.13 13.69
CA ASN A 70 -12.55 -9.63 12.86
C ASN A 70 -12.86 -11.08 13.26
N VAL A 71 -14.08 -11.37 13.71
CA VAL A 71 -14.58 -12.73 13.96
C VAL A 71 -15.41 -13.15 12.75
N ILE A 72 -14.91 -14.11 11.98
CA ILE A 72 -15.51 -14.52 10.71
C ILE A 72 -16.02 -15.95 10.84
N PHE A 73 -17.32 -16.13 10.65
CA PHE A 73 -17.97 -17.43 10.67
C PHE A 73 -17.75 -18.16 9.34
N SER A 74 -17.65 -19.47 9.39
CA SER A 74 -17.44 -20.33 8.21
C SER A 74 -18.58 -20.25 7.19
N ASN A 75 -19.81 -19.96 7.64
CA ASN A 75 -20.98 -19.74 6.78
C ASN A 75 -22.10 -19.02 7.54
N GLN A 76 -23.17 -18.67 6.83
CA GLN A 76 -24.31 -17.94 7.38
C GLN A 76 -25.05 -18.72 8.49
N SER A 77 -25.13 -20.05 8.40
CA SER A 77 -25.77 -20.86 9.45
C SER A 77 -24.99 -20.81 10.76
N MET A 78 -23.65 -20.82 10.69
CA MET A 78 -22.81 -20.68 11.89
C MET A 78 -22.91 -19.27 12.48
N ARG A 79 -22.97 -18.23 11.64
CA ARG A 79 -23.26 -16.86 12.10
C ARG A 79 -24.57 -16.79 12.87
N ILE A 80 -25.68 -17.24 12.29
CA ILE A 80 -27.00 -17.21 12.94
C ILE A 80 -26.98 -17.94 14.29
N LYS A 81 -26.23 -19.03 14.39
CA LYS A 81 -26.16 -19.85 15.61
C LYS A 81 -25.29 -19.23 16.70
N TYR A 82 -24.18 -18.58 16.34
CA TYR A 82 -23.12 -18.23 17.30
C TYR A 82 -22.85 -16.73 17.45
N GLN A 83 -23.31 -15.86 16.53
CA GLN A 83 -23.05 -14.42 16.58
C GLN A 83 -23.45 -13.80 17.91
N TYR A 84 -24.69 -14.03 18.35
CA TYR A 84 -25.18 -13.52 19.65
C TYR A 84 -24.29 -13.96 20.83
N ARG A 85 -23.71 -15.16 20.76
CA ARG A 85 -22.81 -15.65 21.80
C ARG A 85 -21.49 -14.88 21.77
N VAL A 86 -20.89 -14.68 20.60
CA VAL A 86 -19.66 -13.87 20.44
C VAL A 86 -19.87 -12.44 20.94
N GLU A 87 -20.97 -11.80 20.55
CA GLU A 87 -21.31 -10.44 20.99
C GLU A 87 -21.42 -10.36 22.52
N LYS A 88 -22.06 -11.35 23.16
CA LYS A 88 -22.16 -11.42 24.61
C LYS A 88 -20.79 -11.56 25.28
N ILE A 89 -19.91 -12.39 24.74
CA ILE A 89 -18.52 -12.55 25.23
C ILE A 89 -17.78 -11.21 25.06
N ALA A 90 -17.86 -10.58 23.89
CA ALA A 90 -17.23 -9.30 23.61
C ALA A 90 -17.68 -8.19 24.58
N MET A 91 -18.99 -8.11 24.86
CA MET A 91 -19.53 -7.18 25.86
C MET A 91 -19.02 -7.50 27.28
N GLY A 92 -18.89 -8.78 27.63
CA GLY A 92 -18.31 -9.22 28.91
C GLY A 92 -16.85 -8.79 29.09
N HIS A 93 -16.09 -8.75 28.01
CA HIS A 93 -14.71 -8.27 27.95
C HIS A 93 -14.58 -6.76 27.67
N GLY A 94 -15.67 -6.00 27.78
CA GLY A 94 -15.64 -4.54 27.68
C GLY A 94 -15.37 -4.01 26.27
N ALA A 95 -15.84 -4.70 25.22
CA ALA A 95 -15.73 -4.21 23.84
C ALA A 95 -16.19 -2.75 23.71
N THR A 96 -15.32 -1.91 23.15
CA THR A 96 -15.54 -0.46 22.99
C THR A 96 -16.23 -0.11 21.69
N TYR A 97 -16.18 -1.01 20.71
CA TYR A 97 -16.81 -0.84 19.41
C TYR A 97 -17.18 -2.20 18.82
N GLU A 98 -18.29 -2.23 18.09
CA GLU A 98 -18.82 -3.39 17.39
C GLU A 98 -19.29 -2.96 16.00
N ARG A 99 -19.03 -3.79 15.00
CA ARG A 99 -19.51 -3.60 13.63
C ARG A 99 -19.89 -4.93 12.98
N GLU A 100 -21.15 -5.05 12.61
CA GLU A 100 -21.65 -6.19 11.85
C GLU A 100 -21.35 -6.06 10.35
N TYR A 101 -21.00 -7.18 9.70
CA TYR A 101 -20.88 -7.25 8.24
C TYR A 101 -22.17 -7.75 7.58
N LEU A 102 -22.61 -7.10 6.52
CA LEU A 102 -23.84 -7.47 5.81
C LEU A 102 -23.56 -8.37 4.61
N LYS A 103 -22.38 -8.23 3.99
CA LYS A 103 -22.02 -8.95 2.76
C LYS A 103 -21.28 -10.27 2.96
N PHE A 104 -20.85 -10.55 4.19
CA PHE A 104 -20.25 -11.83 4.55
C PHE A 104 -20.52 -12.16 6.02
N PRO A 105 -20.41 -13.43 6.43
CA PRO A 105 -20.79 -13.85 7.77
C PRO A 105 -19.70 -13.53 8.80
N GLY A 106 -19.63 -12.30 9.29
CA GLY A 106 -18.70 -11.92 10.35
C GLY A 106 -19.14 -10.69 11.13
N VAL A 107 -18.45 -10.45 12.25
CA VAL A 107 -18.59 -9.26 13.10
C VAL A 107 -17.20 -8.80 13.53
N TYR A 108 -17.01 -7.50 13.63
CA TYR A 108 -15.79 -6.87 14.09
C TYR A 108 -15.97 -6.27 15.48
N PHE A 109 -14.94 -6.38 16.31
CA PHE A 109 -14.91 -5.83 17.65
C PHE A 109 -13.62 -5.07 17.90
N GLU A 110 -13.69 -4.05 18.75
CA GLU A 110 -12.53 -3.43 19.38
C GLU A 110 -12.58 -3.69 20.87
N LEU A 111 -11.50 -4.24 21.42
CA LEU A 111 -11.41 -4.62 22.83
C LEU A 111 -10.23 -3.92 23.51
N PRO A 112 -10.32 -3.61 24.81
CA PRO A 112 -9.17 -3.15 25.58
C PRO A 112 -7.97 -4.11 25.42
N PRO A 113 -6.72 -3.61 25.35
CA PRO A 113 -5.55 -4.46 25.10
C PRO A 113 -5.40 -5.64 26.07
N ASP A 114 -5.73 -5.43 27.34
CA ASP A 114 -5.63 -6.44 28.40
C ASP A 114 -6.70 -7.54 28.27
N GLU A 115 -7.83 -7.24 27.63
CA GLU A 115 -8.97 -8.13 27.43
C GLU A 115 -8.98 -8.80 26.05
N PHE A 116 -8.07 -8.41 25.16
CA PHE A 116 -8.03 -8.93 23.79
C PHE A 116 -7.72 -10.43 23.72
N GLU A 117 -6.67 -10.90 24.38
CA GLU A 117 -6.33 -12.34 24.40
C GLU A 117 -7.35 -13.16 25.21
N PRO A 118 -7.79 -12.74 26.41
CA PRO A 118 -8.88 -13.41 27.14
C PRO A 118 -10.15 -13.59 26.31
N PHE A 119 -10.54 -12.58 25.54
CA PHE A 119 -11.66 -12.67 24.60
C PHE A 119 -11.46 -13.78 23.57
N LEU A 120 -10.29 -13.85 22.93
CA LEU A 120 -9.99 -14.87 21.92
C LEU A 120 -10.02 -16.29 22.52
N GLU A 121 -9.49 -16.45 23.73
CA GLU A 121 -9.50 -17.71 24.47
C GLU A 121 -10.93 -18.15 24.83
N GLU A 122 -11.78 -17.24 25.31
CA GLU A 122 -13.16 -17.54 25.67
C GLU A 122 -13.98 -17.93 24.43
N VAL A 123 -13.86 -17.17 23.34
CA VAL A 123 -14.51 -17.52 22.06
C VAL A 123 -14.06 -18.91 21.58
N GLY A 124 -12.77 -19.23 21.70
CA GLY A 124 -12.20 -20.53 21.32
C GLY A 124 -12.68 -21.70 22.18
N ARG A 125 -13.04 -21.44 23.43
CA ARG A 125 -13.62 -22.45 24.34
C ARG A 125 -15.10 -22.68 24.10
N GLU A 126 -15.84 -21.64 23.77
CA GLU A 126 -17.30 -21.69 23.70
C GLU A 126 -17.85 -22.01 22.31
N ILE A 127 -17.07 -21.72 21.26
CA ILE A 127 -17.48 -21.95 19.88
C ILE A 127 -16.69 -23.13 19.30
N PRO A 128 -17.36 -24.10 18.67
CA PRO A 128 -16.67 -25.25 18.08
C PRO A 128 -15.60 -24.85 17.05
N GLY A 129 -14.45 -25.51 17.11
CA GLY A 129 -13.40 -25.35 16.10
C GLY A 129 -13.93 -25.58 14.68
N GLY A 130 -13.56 -24.71 13.75
CA GLY A 130 -14.05 -24.72 12.36
C GLY A 130 -15.38 -24.01 12.13
N ALA A 131 -16.09 -23.60 13.19
CA ALA A 131 -17.27 -22.74 13.06
C ALA A 131 -16.91 -21.32 12.62
N TYR A 132 -15.72 -20.85 13.00
CA TYR A 132 -15.23 -19.50 12.80
C TYR A 132 -13.69 -19.48 12.73
N TYR A 133 -13.15 -18.34 12.34
CA TYR A 133 -11.75 -17.97 12.48
C TYR A 133 -11.65 -16.48 12.80
N THR A 134 -10.51 -16.05 13.31
CA THR A 134 -10.26 -14.65 13.67
C THR A 134 -9.17 -14.04 12.83
N VAL A 135 -9.33 -12.78 12.46
CA VAL A 135 -8.32 -11.99 11.76
C VAL A 135 -8.10 -10.70 12.55
N PRO A 136 -7.04 -10.61 13.36
CA PRO A 136 -6.62 -9.36 14.00
C PRO A 136 -6.32 -8.28 12.95
N GLY A 137 -6.62 -7.02 13.28
CA GLY A 137 -6.42 -5.88 12.37
C GLY A 137 -7.66 -5.00 12.26
N HIS A 138 -7.64 -4.08 11.29
CA HIS A 138 -8.76 -3.18 11.03
C HIS A 138 -9.94 -3.94 10.44
N TRP A 139 -11.14 -3.36 10.57
CA TRP A 139 -12.34 -3.93 9.97
C TRP A 139 -12.22 -4.04 8.45
N TYR A 140 -12.85 -5.06 7.85
CA TYR A 140 -13.02 -5.15 6.40
C TYR A 140 -14.04 -4.13 5.86
N PRO A 141 -13.93 -3.70 4.58
CA PRO A 141 -15.00 -2.98 3.92
C PRO A 141 -16.14 -3.96 3.60
N ASP A 142 -17.39 -3.53 3.69
CA ASP A 142 -18.54 -4.44 3.54
C ASP A 142 -18.82 -4.75 2.06
N LYS A 143 -18.03 -5.68 1.50
CA LYS A 143 -18.09 -6.14 0.10
C LYS A 143 -18.22 -7.66 0.05
N ASP A 144 -18.88 -8.15 -0.99
CA ASP A 144 -19.13 -9.57 -1.17
C ASP A 144 -17.80 -10.34 -1.25
N ASN A 145 -17.64 -11.35 -0.41
CA ASN A 145 -16.47 -12.24 -0.34
C ASN A 145 -15.11 -11.56 -0.12
N ILE A 146 -15.10 -10.34 0.44
CA ILE A 146 -13.87 -9.57 0.63
C ILE A 146 -12.85 -10.23 1.56
N GLN A 147 -13.32 -10.99 2.55
CA GLN A 147 -12.52 -11.70 3.53
C GLN A 147 -11.75 -12.89 2.94
N ASN A 148 -12.08 -13.30 1.72
CA ASN A 148 -11.37 -14.35 0.98
C ASN A 148 -10.67 -13.83 -0.27
N TYR A 149 -10.90 -12.57 -0.64
CA TYR A 149 -10.43 -11.97 -1.87
C TYR A 149 -8.93 -11.66 -1.80
N LEU A 150 -8.18 -12.03 -2.85
CA LEU A 150 -6.73 -11.87 -2.92
C LEU A 150 -6.26 -10.91 -4.02
N ASN A 151 -7.18 -10.36 -4.81
CA ASN A 151 -6.86 -9.52 -5.97
C ASN A 151 -5.88 -10.22 -6.94
N THR A 152 -6.24 -11.39 -7.46
CA THR A 152 -5.38 -12.19 -8.37
C THR A 152 -5.37 -11.67 -9.81
N GLU A 153 -6.26 -10.74 -10.15
CA GLU A 153 -6.28 -10.03 -11.44
C GLU A 153 -5.07 -9.09 -11.61
N HIS A 154 -4.37 -8.77 -10.52
CA HIS A 154 -3.10 -8.05 -10.57
C HIS A 154 -1.98 -8.88 -9.95
N PRO A 155 -0.75 -8.75 -10.47
CA PRO A 155 0.46 -9.22 -9.81
C PRO A 155 0.59 -8.77 -8.34
N PHE A 156 1.39 -9.49 -7.56
CA PHE A 156 1.43 -9.33 -6.10
C PHE A 156 2.31 -8.18 -5.61
N LEU A 157 3.33 -7.73 -6.36
CA LEU A 157 4.36 -6.81 -5.83
C LEU A 157 3.79 -5.51 -5.23
N GLY A 158 2.77 -4.91 -5.86
CA GLY A 158 2.18 -3.70 -5.31
C GLY A 158 1.44 -3.93 -3.98
N LYS A 159 0.83 -5.11 -3.82
CA LYS A 159 0.21 -5.53 -2.56
C LYS A 159 1.27 -5.84 -1.52
N ASP A 160 2.40 -6.43 -1.92
CA ASP A 160 3.53 -6.68 -1.04
C ASP A 160 4.06 -5.40 -0.40
N LEU A 161 4.14 -4.31 -1.18
CA LEU A 161 4.54 -3.00 -0.66
C LEU A 161 3.54 -2.43 0.34
N ILE A 162 2.23 -2.56 0.09
CA ILE A 162 1.18 -2.16 1.06
C ILE A 162 1.28 -3.00 2.34
N MET A 163 1.52 -4.30 2.21
CA MET A 163 1.69 -5.22 3.35
C MET A 163 2.87 -4.81 4.23
N LEU A 164 3.99 -4.33 3.68
CA LEU A 164 5.10 -3.80 4.49
C LEU A 164 4.66 -2.64 5.40
N GLY A 165 3.75 -1.79 4.92
CA GLY A 165 3.14 -0.74 5.73
C GLY A 165 2.26 -1.30 6.84
N MET A 166 1.42 -2.30 6.54
CA MET A 166 0.56 -2.97 7.52
C MET A 166 1.33 -3.60 8.69
N LEU A 167 2.57 -4.05 8.47
CA LEU A 167 3.40 -4.61 9.54
C LEU A 167 3.76 -3.59 10.63
N LEU A 168 3.71 -2.28 10.33
CA LEU A 168 3.86 -1.21 11.33
C LEU A 168 2.58 -1.00 12.16
N GLY A 169 1.48 -1.61 11.75
CA GLY A 169 0.14 -1.46 12.30
C GLY A 169 -0.87 -1.41 11.16
N ASP A 170 -1.93 -2.19 11.25
CA ASP A 170 -2.97 -2.29 10.23
C ASP A 170 -3.95 -1.13 10.35
N LYS A 171 -3.53 0.07 9.96
CA LYS A 171 -4.37 1.29 9.95
C LYS A 171 -4.18 2.10 8.67
N PRO A 172 -5.16 2.93 8.28
CA PRO A 172 -5.17 3.62 6.99
C PRO A 172 -3.89 4.35 6.60
N ILE A 173 -3.32 5.16 7.50
CA ILE A 173 -2.08 5.87 7.22
C ILE A 173 -0.92 4.92 6.90
N ASN A 174 -0.81 3.80 7.63
CA ASN A 174 0.28 2.85 7.45
C ASN A 174 0.18 2.12 6.10
N TRP A 175 -1.02 1.87 5.59
CA TRP A 175 -1.22 1.31 4.24
C TRP A 175 -0.72 2.25 3.14
N ARG A 176 -0.75 3.56 3.40
CA ARG A 176 -0.41 4.63 2.45
C ARG A 176 1.03 5.09 2.52
N ILE A 177 1.73 4.85 3.64
CA ILE A 177 3.16 5.19 3.79
C ILE A 177 4.01 4.71 2.60
N PRO A 178 3.87 3.45 2.10
CA PRO A 178 4.59 3.01 0.90
C PRO A 178 4.35 3.88 -0.33
N GLY A 179 3.11 4.33 -0.55
CA GLY A 179 2.74 5.24 -1.64
C GLY A 179 3.33 6.63 -1.48
N ILE A 180 3.31 7.18 -0.26
CA ILE A 180 3.92 8.49 0.06
C ILE A 180 5.44 8.46 -0.15
N ILE A 181 6.10 7.37 0.27
CA ILE A 181 7.54 7.18 0.02
C ILE A 181 7.80 7.04 -1.48
N ALA A 182 6.96 6.30 -2.21
CA ALA A 182 7.07 6.16 -3.65
C ALA A 182 6.99 7.52 -4.36
N PHE A 183 6.10 8.42 -3.94
CA PHE A 183 6.01 9.80 -4.45
C PHE A 183 7.35 10.55 -4.31
N ALA A 184 7.93 10.57 -3.11
CA ALA A 184 9.20 11.25 -2.85
C ALA A 184 10.36 10.67 -3.67
N LEU A 185 10.38 9.35 -3.87
CA LEU A 185 11.36 8.69 -4.73
C LEU A 185 11.16 9.04 -6.22
N ILE A 186 9.92 9.18 -6.68
CA ILE A 186 9.62 9.63 -8.05
C ILE A 186 10.17 11.04 -8.28
N GLU A 187 9.92 11.98 -7.36
CA GLU A 187 10.47 13.33 -7.44
C GLU A 187 12.00 13.32 -7.60
N LEU A 188 12.70 12.54 -6.76
CA LEU A 188 14.15 12.39 -6.84
C LEU A 188 14.60 11.80 -8.18
N LEU A 189 13.95 10.72 -8.65
CA LEU A 189 14.30 10.06 -9.90
C LEU A 189 14.08 10.98 -11.11
N VAL A 190 12.98 11.74 -11.13
CA VAL A 190 12.66 12.71 -12.18
C VAL A 190 13.72 13.82 -12.23
N VAL A 191 14.11 14.37 -11.08
CA VAL A 191 15.17 15.39 -10.99
C VAL A 191 16.49 14.86 -11.56
N LEU A 192 16.91 13.67 -11.12
CA LEU A 192 18.18 13.09 -11.54
C LEU A 192 18.19 12.71 -13.02
N ALA A 193 17.09 12.16 -13.54
CA ALA A 193 16.95 11.82 -14.96
C ALA A 193 16.95 13.09 -15.83
N THR A 194 16.20 14.11 -15.43
CA THR A 194 16.09 15.38 -16.17
C THR A 194 17.43 16.12 -16.20
N TYR A 195 18.14 16.16 -15.06
CA TYR A 195 19.47 16.74 -15.00
C TYR A 195 20.46 15.98 -15.88
N ARG A 196 20.40 14.63 -15.87
CA ARG A 196 21.29 13.80 -16.69
C ARG A 196 21.13 14.02 -18.19
N VAL A 197 19.90 14.24 -18.64
CA VAL A 197 19.57 14.48 -20.06
C VAL A 197 19.87 15.92 -20.48
N SER A 198 19.51 16.90 -19.65
CA SER A 198 19.58 18.32 -20.01
C SER A 198 20.89 19.03 -19.62
N GLY A 199 21.61 18.52 -18.62
CA GLY A 199 22.73 19.21 -17.98
C GLY A 199 22.32 20.49 -17.22
N SER A 200 21.02 20.76 -17.05
CA SER A 200 20.49 22.03 -16.56
C SER A 200 19.78 21.87 -15.21
N TYR A 201 20.24 22.62 -14.20
CA TYR A 201 19.55 22.69 -12.91
C TYR A 201 18.14 23.29 -13.05
N LEU A 202 17.97 24.29 -13.90
CA LEU A 202 16.67 24.92 -14.11
C LEU A 202 15.66 23.93 -14.69
N ALA A 203 16.06 23.14 -15.69
CA ALA A 203 15.17 22.14 -16.28
C ALA A 203 14.77 21.08 -15.24
N ALA A 204 15.71 20.62 -14.42
CA ALA A 204 15.44 19.66 -13.35
C ALA A 204 14.52 20.23 -12.25
N LEU A 205 14.67 21.50 -11.89
CA LEU A 205 13.78 22.18 -10.93
C LEU A 205 12.37 22.41 -11.50
N ILE A 206 12.25 22.72 -12.79
CA ILE A 206 10.94 22.82 -13.46
C ILE A 206 10.25 21.45 -13.45
N ALA A 207 10.96 20.38 -13.81
CA ALA A 207 10.42 19.02 -13.76
C ALA A 207 9.97 18.65 -12.34
N LEU A 208 10.79 18.94 -11.32
CA LEU A 208 10.43 18.74 -9.92
C LEU A 208 9.14 19.49 -9.54
N ALA A 209 9.03 20.76 -9.92
CA ALA A 209 7.86 21.56 -9.59
C ALA A 209 6.57 20.97 -10.20
N PHE A 210 6.63 20.50 -11.46
CA PHE A 210 5.50 19.85 -12.10
C PHE A 210 5.17 18.49 -11.46
N THR A 211 6.17 17.68 -11.11
CA THR A 211 5.93 16.41 -10.41
C THR A 211 5.35 16.61 -9.02
N ALA A 212 5.91 17.54 -8.24
CA ALA A 212 5.45 17.86 -6.90
C ALA A 212 4.02 18.41 -6.89
N ALA A 213 3.63 19.15 -7.94
CA ALA A 213 2.30 19.77 -8.06
C ALA A 213 1.28 18.92 -8.85
N ASP A 214 1.61 17.70 -9.27
CA ASP A 214 0.69 16.85 -10.03
C ASP A 214 -0.40 16.27 -9.11
N PRO A 215 -1.67 16.71 -9.26
CA PRO A 215 -2.75 16.28 -8.35
C PRO A 215 -3.07 14.78 -8.49
N THR A 216 -2.87 14.21 -9.68
CA THR A 216 -3.08 12.79 -9.95
C THR A 216 -2.05 11.95 -9.22
N LEU A 217 -0.78 12.33 -9.33
CA LEU A 217 0.31 11.64 -8.65
C LEU A 217 0.16 11.73 -7.12
N GLN A 218 -0.23 12.91 -6.61
CA GLN A 218 -0.51 13.11 -5.19
C GLN A 218 -1.68 12.22 -4.73
N ALA A 219 -2.82 12.24 -5.43
CA ALA A 219 -4.00 11.45 -5.09
C ALA A 219 -3.70 9.95 -5.04
N MET A 220 -2.90 9.44 -5.98
CA MET A 220 -2.50 8.03 -6.03
C MET A 220 -1.49 7.64 -4.94
N SER A 221 -0.79 8.61 -4.36
CA SER A 221 0.18 8.37 -3.26
C SER A 221 -0.46 8.34 -1.87
N VAL A 222 -1.57 9.08 -1.68
CA VAL A 222 -2.30 9.19 -0.40
C VAL A 222 -3.47 8.23 -0.29
N VAL A 223 -3.67 7.41 -1.32
CA VAL A 223 -4.60 6.29 -1.34
C VAL A 223 -3.75 5.06 -1.64
N ALA A 224 -3.88 3.96 -0.89
CA ALA A 224 -3.09 2.74 -1.02
C ALA A 224 -3.44 1.97 -2.31
N MET A 225 -3.19 2.60 -3.45
CA MET A 225 -3.36 2.10 -4.80
C MET A 225 -2.08 1.44 -5.30
N LEU A 226 -2.21 0.50 -6.24
CA LEU A 226 -1.06 -0.14 -6.89
C LEU A 226 -0.33 0.83 -7.82
N ASP A 227 -1.04 1.79 -8.38
CA ASP A 227 -0.58 2.59 -9.51
C ASP A 227 0.58 3.55 -9.16
N ILE A 228 0.67 4.08 -7.93
CA ILE A 228 1.83 4.89 -7.50
C ILE A 228 3.13 4.06 -7.50
N HIS A 229 3.04 2.77 -7.18
CA HIS A 229 4.17 1.85 -7.23
C HIS A 229 4.57 1.53 -8.68
N VAL A 230 3.59 1.43 -9.59
CA VAL A 230 3.86 1.35 -11.04
C VAL A 230 4.60 2.60 -11.50
N ALA A 231 4.11 3.79 -11.12
CA ALA A 231 4.75 5.06 -11.46
C ALA A 231 6.19 5.14 -10.94
N LEU A 232 6.45 4.66 -9.73
CA LEU A 232 7.80 4.56 -9.17
C LEU A 232 8.72 3.71 -10.03
N PHE A 233 8.31 2.48 -10.36
CA PHE A 233 9.15 1.58 -11.15
C PHE A 233 9.30 2.04 -12.61
N VAL A 234 8.32 2.73 -13.17
CA VAL A 234 8.44 3.40 -14.47
C VAL A 234 9.41 4.59 -14.40
N ALA A 235 9.36 5.41 -13.35
CA ALA A 235 10.33 6.48 -13.13
C ALA A 235 11.75 5.92 -12.99
N LEU A 236 11.90 4.79 -12.28
CA LEU A 236 13.17 4.07 -12.14
C LEU A 236 13.66 3.51 -13.49
N PHE A 237 12.76 2.98 -14.31
CA PHE A 237 13.05 2.55 -15.68
C PHE A 237 13.58 3.71 -16.54
N VAL A 238 12.90 4.86 -16.54
CA VAL A 238 13.33 6.05 -17.28
C VAL A 238 14.66 6.59 -16.76
N PHE A 239 14.85 6.61 -15.43
CA PHE A 239 16.12 6.98 -14.81
C PHE A 239 17.26 6.11 -15.32
N PHE A 240 17.13 4.77 -15.30
CA PHE A 240 18.19 3.90 -15.80
C PHE A 240 18.43 4.04 -17.31
N LEU A 241 17.39 4.31 -18.11
CA LEU A 241 17.56 4.63 -19.52
C LEU A 241 18.35 5.93 -19.74
N ALA A 242 18.11 6.97 -18.94
CA ALA A 242 18.85 8.24 -19.03
C ALA A 242 20.35 8.08 -18.71
N TYR A 243 20.72 7.03 -17.97
CA TYR A 243 22.11 6.68 -17.65
C TYR A 243 22.68 5.54 -18.52
N ASP A 244 21.98 5.15 -19.59
CA ASP A 244 22.36 4.06 -20.50
C ASP A 244 22.61 2.71 -19.80
N ARG A 245 21.84 2.44 -18.74
CA ARG A 245 21.88 1.19 -17.96
C ARG A 245 20.75 0.24 -18.36
N ASP A 246 20.76 -0.24 -19.60
CA ASP A 246 19.68 -1.04 -20.20
C ASP A 246 19.29 -2.29 -19.39
N ARG A 247 20.26 -2.97 -18.73
CA ARG A 247 19.97 -4.13 -17.86
C ARG A 247 19.17 -3.74 -16.60
N LEU A 248 19.49 -2.61 -15.99
CA LEU A 248 18.78 -2.11 -14.81
C LEU A 248 17.42 -1.54 -15.21
N ALA A 249 17.32 -0.93 -16.38
CA ALA A 249 16.04 -0.55 -16.98
C ALA A 249 15.15 -1.78 -17.22
N ALA A 250 15.69 -2.87 -17.77
CA ALA A 250 14.98 -4.14 -17.94
C ALA A 250 14.48 -4.72 -16.61
N PHE A 251 15.29 -4.63 -15.55
CA PHE A 251 14.87 -5.03 -14.22
C PHE A 251 13.73 -4.14 -13.69
N ALA A 252 13.83 -2.82 -13.82
CA ALA A 252 12.82 -1.87 -13.36
C ALA A 252 11.47 -2.02 -14.08
N VAL A 253 11.46 -2.24 -15.41
CA VAL A 253 10.21 -2.51 -16.14
C VAL A 253 9.59 -3.86 -15.75
N GLY A 254 10.42 -4.84 -15.38
CA GLY A 254 9.97 -6.11 -14.79
C GLY A 254 9.29 -5.90 -13.43
N LEU A 255 9.83 -5.04 -12.56
CA LEU A 255 9.18 -4.65 -11.29
C LEU A 255 7.86 -3.92 -11.54
N ALA A 256 7.82 -2.99 -12.51
CA ALA A 256 6.59 -2.31 -12.89
C ALA A 256 5.52 -3.31 -13.37
N GLY A 257 5.89 -4.24 -14.26
CA GLY A 257 5.03 -5.32 -14.74
C GLY A 257 4.57 -6.28 -13.64
N SER A 258 5.43 -6.52 -12.64
CA SER A 258 5.13 -7.35 -11.45
C SER A 258 4.25 -6.64 -10.43
N THR A 259 3.96 -5.35 -10.63
CA THR A 259 3.01 -4.56 -9.84
C THR A 259 1.65 -4.50 -10.55
N LYS A 260 1.65 -4.18 -11.85
CA LYS A 260 0.47 -4.14 -12.72
C LYS A 260 0.92 -4.40 -14.16
N LEU A 261 0.16 -5.17 -14.93
CA LEU A 261 0.55 -5.55 -16.30
C LEU A 261 0.82 -4.35 -17.21
N SER A 262 0.12 -3.22 -17.01
CA SER A 262 0.36 -1.97 -17.72
C SER A 262 1.76 -1.39 -17.49
N GLY A 263 2.38 -1.66 -16.34
CA GLY A 263 3.74 -1.24 -16.03
C GLY A 263 4.79 -1.86 -16.96
N ALA A 264 4.48 -3.01 -17.57
CA ALA A 264 5.38 -3.68 -18.51
C ALA A 264 5.48 -2.95 -19.86
N PHE A 265 4.59 -1.99 -20.18
CA PHE A 265 4.49 -1.38 -21.51
C PHE A 265 5.75 -0.63 -21.98
N GLY A 266 6.72 -0.37 -21.10
CA GLY A 266 8.04 0.14 -21.49
C GLY A 266 8.94 -0.87 -22.22
N TRP A 267 8.61 -2.16 -22.21
CA TRP A 267 9.45 -3.23 -22.78
C TRP A 267 9.84 -3.05 -24.27
N PRO A 268 9.00 -2.50 -25.18
CA PRO A 268 9.37 -2.34 -26.59
C PRO A 268 10.54 -1.38 -26.79
N VAL A 269 10.71 -0.39 -25.90
CA VAL A 269 11.85 0.55 -25.95
C VAL A 269 13.17 -0.20 -25.78
N LEU A 270 13.21 -1.16 -24.86
CA LEU A 270 14.40 -2.00 -24.63
C LEU A 270 14.67 -2.95 -25.79
N LEU A 271 13.62 -3.54 -26.38
CA LEU A 271 13.77 -4.36 -27.58
C LEU A 271 14.39 -3.54 -28.71
N GLY A 272 13.89 -2.32 -28.95
CA GLY A 272 14.43 -1.41 -29.96
C GLY A 272 15.90 -1.06 -29.72
N ARG A 273 16.29 -0.76 -28.47
CA ARG A 273 17.70 -0.49 -28.10
C ARG A 273 18.58 -1.71 -28.31
N ALA A 274 18.13 -2.90 -27.90
CA ALA A 274 18.87 -4.15 -28.06
C ALA A 274 19.12 -4.48 -29.54
N LEU A 275 18.12 -4.29 -30.41
CA LEU A 275 18.26 -4.51 -31.85
C LEU A 275 19.22 -3.52 -32.51
N LYS A 276 19.22 -2.24 -32.11
CA LYS A 276 20.18 -1.25 -32.60
C LYS A 276 21.61 -1.53 -32.13
N GLY A 277 21.79 -1.93 -30.86
CA GLY A 277 23.11 -2.28 -30.32
C GLY A 277 23.78 -3.43 -31.06
N ARG A 278 23.01 -4.45 -31.47
CA ARG A 278 23.53 -5.58 -32.28
C ARG A 278 24.02 -5.15 -33.66
N LYS A 279 23.31 -4.24 -34.34
CA LYS A 279 23.69 -3.74 -35.67
C LYS A 279 25.02 -2.98 -35.67
N ILE A 280 25.36 -2.30 -34.58
CA ILE A 280 26.64 -1.58 -34.46
C ILE A 280 27.80 -2.57 -34.23
N SER A 281 27.58 -3.65 -33.47
CA SER A 281 28.63 -4.66 -33.23
C SER A 281 28.92 -5.56 -34.43
N SER A 282 27.97 -5.71 -35.37
CA SER A 282 28.14 -6.51 -36.59
C SER A 282 28.65 -5.71 -37.80
N ALA A 283 28.94 -4.41 -37.62
CA ALA A 283 29.42 -3.50 -38.65
C ALA A 283 30.92 -3.18 -38.54
N PHE A 284 31.63 -3.87 -37.65
CA PHE A 284 33.09 -3.89 -37.50
C PHE A 284 33.58 -5.33 -37.60
#